data_AF-A0A2E6GRB9-F1
#
_entry.id   AF-A0A2E6GRB9-F1
#
_cell.length_a   1.000
_cell.length_b   1.000
_cell.length_c   1.000
_cell.angle_alpha   90.00
_cell.angle_beta   90.00
_cell.angle_gamma   90.00
#
_symmetry.space_group_name_H-M   'P 1'
#
loop_
_entity.id
_entity.type
_entity.pdbx_description
1 polymer ?
#
loop_
_entity_poly.entity_id
_entity_poly.type
_entity_poly.pdbx_seq_one_letter_code
_entity_poly.pdbx_strand_id
1 'polypeptide(L)'
;MAARAFSRLFKTLLVLVLLVAGATAATWMRYESFDPCAWMQQEMVEESGLPELIVIARIKAAFLLDGVTEPTPKQCLYAWWKHRFEGAKVSAENGADKGDPKK
;
A
#
# COMPACT_ATOMS: atom_id res chain seq x y z
N MET A 1 -13.25 -6.30 -40.40
CA MET A 1 -12.15 -6.26 -39.40
C MET A 1 -12.54 -5.54 -38.09
N ALA A 2 -13.45 -4.57 -38.10
CA ALA A 2 -13.88 -3.82 -36.91
C ALA A 2 -14.49 -4.67 -35.77
N ALA A 3 -15.31 -5.69 -36.06
CA ALA A 3 -15.97 -6.50 -35.04
C ALA A 3 -14.99 -7.32 -34.15
N ARG A 4 -13.86 -7.78 -34.71
CA ARG A 4 -12.83 -8.52 -33.96
C ARG A 4 -12.03 -7.60 -33.02
N ALA A 5 -11.85 -6.34 -33.40
CA ALA A 5 -11.19 -5.34 -32.55
C ALA A 5 -12.09 -4.91 -31.38
N PHE A 6 -13.39 -4.70 -31.64
CA PHE A 6 -14.37 -4.36 -30.61
C PHE A 6 -14.52 -5.46 -29.55
N SER A 7 -14.57 -6.73 -29.96
CA SER A 7 -14.64 -7.85 -29.02
C SER A 7 -13.41 -7.98 -28.13
N ARG A 8 -12.20 -7.68 -28.66
CA ARG A 8 -10.97 -7.67 -27.86
C ARG A 8 -10.96 -6.52 -26.87
N LEU A 9 -11.29 -5.31 -27.31
CA LEU A 9 -11.40 -4.13 -26.43
C LEU A 9 -12.41 -4.36 -25.30
N PHE A 10 -13.60 -4.90 -25.61
CA PHE A 10 -14.60 -5.20 -24.60
C PHE A 10 -14.11 -6.24 -23.59
N LYS A 11 -13.44 -7.31 -24.03
CA LYS A 11 -12.84 -8.30 -23.12
C LYS A 11 -11.78 -7.67 -22.22
N THR A 12 -10.89 -6.84 -22.76
CA THR A 12 -9.87 -6.15 -21.97
C THR A 12 -10.52 -5.21 -20.95
N LEU A 13 -11.54 -4.45 -21.35
CA LEU A 13 -12.27 -3.54 -20.48
C LEU A 13 -12.99 -4.32 -19.37
N LEU A 14 -13.61 -5.45 -19.69
CA LEU A 14 -14.27 -6.32 -18.72
C LEU A 14 -13.27 -6.90 -17.71
N VAL A 15 -12.10 -7.34 -18.17
CA VAL A 15 -11.02 -7.80 -17.28
C VAL A 15 -10.53 -6.67 -16.37
N LEU A 16 -10.34 -5.46 -16.90
CA LEU A 16 -9.95 -4.29 -16.10
C LEU A 16 -11.00 -3.97 -15.02
N VAL A 17 -12.28 -3.98 -15.36
CA VAL A 17 -13.36 -3.76 -14.40
C VAL A 17 -13.35 -4.82 -13.31
N LEU A 18 -13.19 -6.10 -13.67
CA LEU A 18 -13.09 -7.19 -12.68
C LEU A 18 -11.88 -7.02 -11.75
N LEU A 19 -10.72 -6.59 -12.28
CA LEU A 19 -9.53 -6.33 -11.47
C LEU A 19 -9.74 -5.17 -10.50
N VAL A 20 -10.34 -4.07 -10.97
CA VAL A 20 -10.63 -2.92 -10.10
C VAL A 20 -11.64 -3.32 -9.01
N ALA A 21 -12.71 -4.02 -9.38
CA ALA A 21 -13.71 -4.50 -8.42
C ALA A 21 -13.08 -5.44 -7.38
N GLY A 22 -12.25 -6.38 -7.82
CA GLY A 22 -11.51 -7.28 -6.93
C GLY A 22 -10.58 -6.53 -5.97
N ALA A 23 -9.82 -5.55 -6.47
CA ALA A 23 -8.95 -4.72 -5.63
C ALA A 23 -9.76 -3.94 -4.58
N THR A 24 -10.86 -3.29 -4.99
CA THR A 24 -11.71 -2.54 -4.04
C THR A 24 -12.34 -3.43 -2.98
N ALA A 25 -12.80 -4.63 -3.36
CA ALA A 25 -13.35 -5.59 -2.41
C ALA A 25 -12.29 -6.08 -1.41
N ALA A 26 -11.08 -6.40 -1.90
CA ALA A 26 -9.97 -6.82 -1.05
C ALA A 26 -9.55 -5.72 -0.06
N THR A 27 -9.47 -4.47 -0.52
CA THR A 27 -9.17 -3.33 0.34
C THR A 27 -10.24 -3.14 1.43
N TRP A 28 -11.52 -3.22 1.05
CA TRP A 28 -12.61 -3.11 2.02
C TRP A 28 -12.59 -4.24 3.04
N MET A 29 -12.38 -5.48 2.63
CA MET A 29 -12.32 -6.63 3.55
C MET A 29 -11.14 -6.56 4.52
N ARG A 30 -10.03 -5.90 4.13
CA ARG A 30 -8.83 -5.80 4.98
C ARG A 30 -8.91 -4.64 5.97
N TYR A 31 -9.37 -3.47 5.52
CA TYR A 31 -9.26 -2.23 6.30
C TYR A 31 -10.60 -1.67 6.77
N GLU A 32 -11.72 -2.20 6.25
CA GLU A 32 -13.10 -1.73 6.49
C GLU A 32 -13.32 -0.22 6.22
N SER A 33 -12.41 0.39 5.46
CA SER A 33 -12.38 1.81 5.18
C SER A 33 -11.83 2.05 3.78
N PHE A 34 -12.23 3.16 3.16
CA PHE A 34 -11.62 3.68 1.92
C PHE A 34 -10.65 4.84 2.18
N ASP A 35 -10.36 5.15 3.45
CA ASP A 35 -9.42 6.19 3.84
C ASP A 35 -7.98 5.63 3.91
N PRO A 36 -7.06 6.07 3.03
CA PRO A 36 -5.67 5.64 3.04
C PRO A 36 -4.94 5.97 4.36
N CYS A 37 -5.36 7.02 5.06
CA CYS A 37 -4.76 7.37 6.34
C CYS A 37 -5.11 6.32 7.41
N ALA A 38 -6.32 5.76 7.38
CA ALA A 38 -6.74 4.68 8.28
C ALA A 38 -5.98 3.38 7.98
N TRP A 39 -5.77 3.06 6.70
CA TRP A 39 -5.03 1.86 6.29
C TRP A 39 -3.62 1.84 6.87
N MET A 40 -2.93 2.99 6.78
CA MET A 40 -1.58 3.16 7.30
C MET A 40 -1.51 3.05 8.82
N GLN A 41 -2.49 3.63 9.52
CA GLN A 41 -2.54 3.53 10.99
C GLN A 41 -2.73 2.09 11.43
N GLN A 42 -3.71 1.38 10.87
CA GLN A 42 -3.98 -0.02 11.20
C GLN A 42 -2.75 -0.91 10.96
N GLU A 43 -2.11 -0.75 9.81
CA GLU A 43 -0.98 -1.60 9.43
C GLU A 43 0.28 -1.30 10.25
N MET A 44 0.57 -0.02 10.57
CA MET A 44 1.69 0.30 11.44
C MET A 44 1.45 -0.11 12.89
N VAL A 45 0.21 -0.11 13.38
CA VAL A 45 -0.14 -0.63 14.70
C VAL A 45 0.09 -2.14 14.73
N GLU A 46 -0.39 -2.86 13.71
CA GLU A 46 -0.23 -4.31 13.60
C GLU A 46 1.25 -4.72 13.49
N GLU A 47 2.05 -4.01 12.68
CA GLU A 47 3.48 -4.33 12.48
C GLU A 47 4.36 -3.96 13.68
N SER A 48 4.12 -2.83 14.33
CA SER A 48 5.02 -2.33 15.39
C SER A 48 4.73 -2.91 16.77
N GLY A 49 3.52 -3.43 17.01
CA GLY A 49 3.07 -3.87 18.33
C GLY A 49 2.98 -2.73 19.36
N LEU A 50 3.06 -1.48 18.91
CA LEU A 50 3.00 -0.30 19.77
C LEU A 50 1.54 0.12 20.01
N PRO A 51 1.25 0.78 21.15
CA PRO A 51 -0.02 1.43 21.38
C PRO A 51 -0.38 2.40 20.25
N GLU A 52 -1.63 2.37 19.82
CA GLU A 52 -2.17 3.18 18.72
C GLU A 52 -1.79 4.66 18.82
N LEU A 53 -1.85 5.22 20.03
CA LEU A 53 -1.51 6.62 20.29
C LEU A 53 -0.07 6.99 19.89
N ILE A 54 0.88 6.07 20.12
CA ILE A 54 2.30 6.25 19.78
C ILE A 54 2.49 6.17 18.27
N VAL A 55 1.81 5.25 17.60
CA VAL A 55 1.88 5.08 16.15
C VAL A 55 1.32 6.31 15.44
N ILE A 56 0.14 6.79 15.87
CA ILE A 56 -0.46 8.02 15.34
C ILE A 56 0.48 9.21 15.56
N ALA A 57 1.08 9.34 16.75
CA ALA A 57 2.03 10.40 17.03
C ALA A 57 3.26 10.34 16.11
N ARG A 58 3.82 9.14 15.86
CA ARG A 58 4.93 8.95 14.91
C ARG A 58 4.55 9.34 13.49
N ILE A 59 3.39 8.91 13.01
CA ILE A 59 2.89 9.25 11.68
C ILE A 59 2.74 10.77 11.54
N LYS A 60 2.10 11.42 12.51
CA LYS A 60 1.94 12.88 12.52
C LYS A 60 3.28 13.59 12.60
N ALA A 61 4.22 13.11 13.42
CA ALA A 61 5.56 13.67 13.51
C ALA A 61 6.31 13.58 12.17
N ALA A 62 6.20 12.46 11.46
CA ALA A 62 6.80 12.30 10.14
C ALA A 62 6.25 13.33 9.14
N PHE A 63 4.92 13.51 9.09
CA PHE A 63 4.32 14.55 8.25
C PHE A 63 4.69 15.97 8.65
N LEU A 64 4.79 16.25 9.96
CA LEU A 64 5.20 17.56 10.45
C LEU A 64 6.64 17.90 10.06
N LEU A 65 7.55 16.92 10.03
CA LEU A 65 8.92 17.10 9.54
C LEU A 65 8.95 17.45 8.05
N ASP A 66 7.97 16.95 7.29
CA ASP A 66 7.77 17.30 5.88
C ASP A 66 6.98 18.63 5.69
N GLY A 67 6.67 19.35 6.77
CA GLY A 67 5.91 20.60 6.75
C GLY A 67 4.40 20.43 6.55
N VAL A 68 3.88 19.21 6.71
CA VAL A 68 2.46 18.87 6.52
C VAL A 68 1.78 18.75 7.89
N THR A 69 0.92 19.71 8.22
CA THR A 69 0.16 19.72 9.48
C THR A 69 -1.10 18.87 9.42
N GLU A 70 -1.76 18.85 8.26
CA GLU A 70 -2.96 18.05 7.99
C GLU A 70 -2.73 17.23 6.73
N PRO A 71 -2.43 15.92 6.86
CA PRO A 71 -2.14 15.09 5.71
C PRO A 71 -3.41 14.85 4.89
N THR A 72 -3.33 15.16 3.61
CA THR A 72 -4.37 14.82 2.64
C THR A 72 -4.39 13.31 2.36
N PRO A 73 -5.52 12.74 1.88
CA PRO A 73 -5.59 11.32 1.53
C PRO A 73 -4.50 10.87 0.54
N LYS A 74 -4.10 11.74 -0.39
CA LYS A 74 -3.02 11.48 -1.34
C LYS A 74 -1.65 11.33 -0.66
N GLN A 75 -1.37 12.18 0.33
CA GLN A 75 -0.12 12.12 1.10
C GLN A 75 -0.08 10.86 1.98
N CYS A 76 -1.19 10.51 2.62
CA CYS A 76 -1.31 9.24 3.35
C CYS A 76 -1.10 8.02 2.44
N LEU A 77 -1.74 8.00 1.26
CA LEU A 77 -1.57 6.90 0.30
C LEU A 77 -0.12 6.76 -0.16
N TYR A 78 0.55 7.89 -0.43
CA TYR A 78 1.96 7.90 -0.81
C TYR A 78 2.85 7.39 0.33
N ALA A 79 2.64 7.88 1.57
CA ALA A 79 3.40 7.44 2.74
C ALA A 79 3.19 5.95 3.04
N TRP A 80 1.95 5.46 2.93
CA TRP A 80 1.61 4.05 3.06
C TRP A 80 2.35 3.18 2.03
N TRP A 81 2.33 3.60 0.76
CA TRP A 81 3.08 2.93 -0.30
C TRP A 81 4.59 2.96 -0.01
N LYS A 82 5.12 4.12 0.35
CA LYS A 82 6.54 4.28 0.67
C LYS A 82 6.98 3.32 1.78
N HIS A 83 6.24 3.27 2.89
CA HIS A 83 6.50 2.35 4.00
C HIS A 83 6.55 0.88 3.55
N ARG A 84 5.56 0.45 2.77
CA ARG A 84 5.46 -0.94 2.30
C ARG A 84 6.60 -1.33 1.34
N PHE A 85 7.03 -0.40 0.49
CA PHE A 85 8.08 -0.66 -0.50
C PHE A 85 9.49 -0.52 0.06
N GLU A 86 9.69 0.34 1.04
CA GLU A 86 10.94 0.38 1.80
C GLU A 86 11.14 -0.92 2.59
N GLY A 87 10.08 -1.45 3.23
CA GLY A 87 10.12 -2.78 3.87
C GLY A 87 10.40 -3.94 2.89
N ALA A 88 9.86 -3.86 1.67
CA ALA A 88 10.11 -4.85 0.62
C ALA A 88 11.57 -4.80 0.10
N LYS A 89 12.17 -3.61 -0.04
CA LYS A 89 13.58 -3.46 -0.43
C LYS A 89 14.53 -4.04 0.61
N VAL A 90 14.32 -3.73 1.89
CA VAL A 90 15.15 -4.26 2.98
C VAL A 90 15.04 -5.79 3.06
N SER A 91 13.84 -6.35 2.86
CA SER A 91 13.65 -7.81 2.79
C SER A 91 14.34 -8.45 1.56
N ALA A 92 14.38 -7.76 0.43
CA ALA A 92 15.04 -8.24 -0.79
C ALA A 92 16.58 -8.21 -0.65
N GLU A 93 17.15 -7.17 -0.04
CA GLU A 93 18.59 -7.08 0.23
C GLU A 93 19.06 -8.10 1.26
N ASN A 94 18.31 -8.30 2.35
CA ASN A 94 18.61 -9.32 3.36
C ASN A 94 18.42 -10.77 2.86
N GLY A 95 17.67 -10.97 1.77
CA GLY A 95 17.52 -12.27 1.10
C GLY A 95 18.67 -12.60 0.14
N ALA A 96 19.40 -11.59 -0.34
CA ALA A 96 20.54 -11.77 -1.25
C ALA A 96 21.85 -12.11 -0.51
N ASP A 97 21.93 -11.86 0.81
CA ASP A 97 23.10 -12.10 1.66
C ASP A 97 23.10 -13.48 2.38
N LYS A 98 22.46 -14.49 1.78
CA LYS A 98 22.53 -15.90 2.25
C LYS A 98 23.11 -16.85 1.19
N GLY A 99 24.09 -16.37 0.45
CA GLY A 99 24.70 -17.08 -0.68
C GLY A 99 26.21 -17.08 -0.69
N ASP A 100 26.89 -17.37 0.43
CA ASP A 100 28.28 -17.85 0.37
C ASP A 100 28.58 -18.85 1.50
N PRO A 101 28.40 -20.17 1.27
CA PRO A 101 28.91 -21.20 2.16
C PRO A 101 30.41 -21.37 1.90
N LYS A 102 31.25 -20.49 2.48
CA LYS A 102 32.65 -20.86 2.72
C LYS A 102 32.75 -21.71 3.98
N LYS A 103 32.71 -23.02 3.81
CA LYS A 103 33.63 -23.95 4.47
C LYS A 103 33.59 -25.33 3.82
#